data_AF-A0AAX6DN16-F1
#
_entry.id   AF-A0AAX6DN16-F1
#
_cell.length_a   1.000
_cell.length_b   1.000
_cell.length_c   1.000
_cell.angle_alpha   90.00
_cell.angle_beta   90.00
_cell.angle_gamma   90.00
#
_symmetry.space_group_name_H-M   'P 1'
#
loop_
_entity.id
_entity.type
_entity.pdbx_description
1 polymer ?
#
loop_
_entity_poly.entity_id
_entity_poly.type
_entity_poly.pdbx_seq_one_letter_code
_entity_poly.pdbx_strand_id
1 'polypeptide(L)'
;MTMKAILFFLAVSAATATAVPNSNFSSSSSSFEAALETLQTKIGYKFESVDLLRRAVTHPSYSRDNYRTLSLLGLDAIRSSASLRLLGENLDASAKEMDSRVDSLAGVSACAAAGMSLGLHKLLRVSPKTDPAAPSSLAGAFRGLFGAVAVDSGKIDVAGGVFWKLHADQGFAAAAAVV
;
A
#
# COMPACT_ATOMS: atom_id res chain seq x y z
N MET A 1 -4.72 61.87 -2.27
CA MET A 1 -5.60 61.09 -3.17
C MET A 1 -6.26 60.01 -2.33
N THR A 2 -7.45 60.32 -1.81
CA THR A 2 -8.20 59.55 -0.80
C THR A 2 -9.09 58.53 -1.49
N MET A 3 -8.86 57.23 -1.30
CA MET A 3 -9.75 56.17 -1.80
C MET A 3 -10.61 55.60 -0.69
N LYS A 4 -11.91 55.55 -1.00
CA LYS A 4 -13.07 55.28 -0.14
C LYS A 4 -13.07 53.87 0.43
N ALA A 5 -13.45 53.77 1.69
CA ALA A 5 -13.89 52.55 2.35
C ALA A 5 -15.17 51.99 1.69
N ILE A 6 -15.17 50.70 1.38
CA ILE A 6 -16.36 49.95 0.96
C ILE A 6 -16.73 49.05 2.15
N LEU A 7 -17.77 49.43 2.88
CA LEU A 7 -18.41 48.58 3.88
C LEU A 7 -19.16 47.46 3.14
N PHE A 8 -18.76 46.22 3.36
CA PHE A 8 -19.52 45.04 2.94
C PHE A 8 -20.36 44.56 4.13
N PHE A 9 -21.67 44.81 4.08
CA PHE A 9 -22.64 44.26 5.03
C PHE A 9 -22.87 42.79 4.68
N LEU A 10 -22.35 41.85 5.49
CA LEU A 10 -22.75 40.45 5.42
C LEU A 10 -23.80 40.18 6.49
N ALA A 11 -25.00 39.82 6.06
CA ALA A 11 -26.10 39.40 6.92
C ALA A 11 -25.75 38.08 7.63
N VAL A 12 -25.75 38.09 8.97
CA VAL A 12 -25.66 36.87 9.79
C VAL A 12 -27.03 36.22 9.81
N SER A 13 -27.17 35.06 9.15
CA SER A 13 -28.34 34.20 9.30
C SER A 13 -28.05 33.20 10.41
N ALA A 14 -28.76 33.32 11.54
CA ALA A 14 -28.65 32.40 12.67
C ALA A 14 -29.41 31.11 12.33
N ALA A 15 -28.69 30.09 11.86
CA ALA A 15 -29.22 28.73 11.78
C ALA A 15 -29.05 28.05 13.15
N THR A 16 -30.15 27.78 13.83
CA THR A 16 -30.19 26.97 15.04
C THR A 16 -29.84 25.52 14.70
N ALA A 17 -28.60 25.12 14.97
CA ALA A 17 -28.18 23.72 14.88
C ALA A 17 -28.68 22.96 16.11
N THR A 18 -29.69 22.12 15.92
CA THR A 18 -30.07 21.10 16.89
C THR A 18 -28.95 20.05 16.94
N ALA A 19 -28.16 20.08 18.03
CA ALA A 19 -27.17 19.06 18.30
C ALA A 19 -27.89 17.73 18.63
N VAL A 20 -27.87 16.80 17.69
CA VAL A 20 -28.20 15.39 17.93
C VAL A 20 -26.93 14.69 18.41
N PRO A 21 -26.87 14.17 19.65
CA PRO A 21 -25.70 13.41 20.09
C PRO A 21 -25.82 11.98 19.55
N ASN A 22 -25.10 11.66 18.48
CA ASN A 22 -25.15 10.32 17.90
C ASN A 22 -23.91 9.48 18.26
N SER A 23 -24.09 8.70 19.33
CA SER A 23 -23.55 7.37 19.64
C SER A 23 -22.38 6.78 18.82
N ASN A 24 -21.27 6.48 19.54
CA ASN A 24 -20.44 5.25 19.47
C ASN A 24 -19.94 4.70 18.11
N PHE A 25 -19.55 5.54 17.15
CA PHE A 25 -18.81 5.10 15.95
C PHE A 25 -17.28 5.01 16.12
N SER A 26 -16.76 5.22 17.34
CA SER A 26 -15.33 5.50 17.57
C SER A 26 -14.42 4.28 17.80
N SER A 27 -14.96 3.06 18.01
CA SER A 27 -14.16 1.89 18.40
C SER A 27 -13.59 1.08 17.22
N SER A 28 -14.30 1.04 16.09
CA SER A 28 -13.84 0.30 14.90
C SER A 28 -12.85 1.12 14.06
N SER A 29 -13.05 2.44 13.98
CA SER A 29 -12.12 3.37 13.33
C SER A 29 -10.78 3.42 14.06
N SER A 30 -10.78 3.52 15.39
CA SER A 30 -9.56 3.53 16.19
C SER A 30 -8.76 2.23 16.09
N SER A 31 -9.41 1.07 16.07
CA SER A 31 -8.71 -0.22 15.94
C SER A 31 -8.11 -0.44 14.54
N PHE A 32 -8.79 0.04 13.48
CA PHE A 32 -8.24 -0.03 12.13
C PHE A 32 -7.02 0.90 11.95
N GLU A 33 -7.07 2.14 12.46
CA GLU A 33 -5.91 3.05 12.39
C GLU A 33 -4.70 2.51 13.17
N ALA A 34 -4.91 1.90 14.35
CA ALA A 34 -3.84 1.23 15.09
C ALA A 34 -3.24 0.05 14.31
N ALA A 35 -4.07 -0.67 13.55
CA ALA A 35 -3.61 -1.75 12.68
C ALA A 35 -2.80 -1.24 11.48
N LEU A 36 -3.18 -0.09 10.91
CA LEU A 36 -2.37 0.60 9.88
C LEU A 36 -1.03 1.09 10.45
N GLU A 37 -1.00 1.60 11.67
CA GLU A 37 0.25 1.96 12.35
C GLU A 37 1.15 0.75 12.58
N THR A 38 0.58 -0.37 13.01
CA THR A 38 1.32 -1.64 13.14
C THR A 38 1.89 -2.09 11.79
N LEU A 39 1.14 -1.95 10.71
CA LEU A 39 1.59 -2.29 9.36
C LEU A 39 2.78 -1.42 8.92
N GLN A 40 2.75 -0.11 9.20
CA GLN A 40 3.86 0.81 8.94
C GLN A 40 5.14 0.39 9.65
N THR A 41 5.03 0.01 10.93
CA THR A 41 6.16 -0.50 11.71
C THR A 41 6.72 -1.79 11.09
N LYS A 42 5.85 -2.74 10.70
CA LYS A 42 6.25 -4.02 10.10
C LYS A 42 7.01 -3.85 8.78
N ILE A 43 6.59 -2.91 7.94
CA ILE A 43 7.28 -2.63 6.67
C ILE A 43 8.46 -1.67 6.83
N GLY A 44 8.60 -1.02 7.99
CA GLY A 44 9.65 -0.05 8.24
C GLY A 44 9.53 1.22 7.40
N TYR A 45 8.31 1.64 7.07
CA TYR A 45 8.01 2.87 6.32
C TYR A 45 6.85 3.63 6.98
N LYS A 46 7.08 4.89 7.33
CA LYS A 46 6.05 5.80 7.86
C LYS A 46 5.50 6.63 6.72
N PHE A 47 4.20 6.49 6.44
CA PHE A 47 3.52 7.25 5.39
C PHE A 47 3.33 8.70 5.82
N GLU A 48 3.58 9.62 4.88
CA GLU A 48 3.14 11.01 5.02
C GLU A 48 1.62 11.09 4.84
N SER A 49 1.08 10.34 3.88
CA SER A 49 -0.35 10.19 3.62
C SER A 49 -0.83 8.77 3.95
N VAL A 50 -1.35 8.58 5.18
CA VAL A 50 -1.94 7.30 5.63
C VAL A 50 -3.12 6.86 4.75
N ASP A 51 -3.75 7.78 4.03
CA ASP A 51 -4.81 7.48 3.07
C ASP A 51 -4.32 6.58 1.91
N LEU A 52 -3.05 6.72 1.49
CA LEU A 52 -2.45 5.84 0.49
C LEU A 52 -2.31 4.41 1.02
N LEU A 53 -1.90 4.26 2.28
CA LEU A 53 -1.86 2.97 2.95
C LEU A 53 -3.26 2.37 3.07
N ARG A 54 -4.26 3.17 3.45
CA ARG A 54 -5.66 2.73 3.52
C ARG A 54 -6.17 2.24 2.16
N ARG A 55 -5.83 2.93 1.07
CA ARG A 55 -6.14 2.50 -0.31
C ARG A 55 -5.44 1.19 -0.67
N ALA A 56 -4.17 1.03 -0.29
CA ALA A 56 -3.39 -0.19 -0.54
C ALA A 56 -3.99 -1.44 0.11
N VAL A 57 -4.69 -1.30 1.24
CA VAL A 57 -5.42 -2.39 1.91
C VAL A 57 -6.91 -2.42 1.62
N THR A 58 -7.36 -1.80 0.53
CA THR A 58 -8.77 -1.81 0.10
C THR A 58 -8.90 -2.51 -1.25
N HIS A 59 -9.74 -3.56 -1.31
CA HIS A 59 -9.99 -4.33 -2.53
C HIS A 59 -10.98 -3.59 -3.46
N PRO A 60 -10.89 -3.75 -4.80
CA PRO A 60 -11.82 -3.12 -5.76
C PRO A 60 -13.29 -3.45 -5.58
N SER A 61 -13.61 -4.57 -4.92
CA SER A 61 -15.00 -4.94 -4.58
C SER A 61 -15.57 -4.14 -3.42
N TYR A 62 -14.72 -3.49 -2.61
CA TYR A 62 -15.13 -2.70 -1.46
C TYR A 62 -15.32 -1.21 -1.82
N SER A 63 -14.41 -0.64 -2.62
CA SER A 63 -14.46 0.79 -3.00
C SER A 63 -13.79 1.06 -4.34
N ARG A 64 -14.12 2.21 -4.96
CA ARG A 64 -13.38 2.76 -6.11
C ARG A 64 -11.98 3.25 -5.71
N ASP A 65 -11.81 3.70 -4.48
CA ASP A 65 -10.52 4.03 -3.89
C ASP A 65 -9.89 2.73 -3.35
N ASN A 66 -9.11 2.07 -4.19
CA ASN A 66 -8.57 0.73 -3.94
C ASN A 66 -7.15 0.59 -4.47
N TYR A 67 -6.53 -0.56 -4.21
CA TYR A 67 -5.15 -0.81 -4.58
C TYR A 67 -4.92 -1.03 -6.08
N ARG A 68 -5.93 -1.15 -6.95
CA ARG A 68 -5.75 -1.69 -8.31
C ARG A 68 -4.67 -0.96 -9.11
N THR A 69 -4.72 0.37 -9.18
CA THR A 69 -3.70 1.16 -9.90
C THR A 69 -2.37 1.18 -9.16
N LEU A 70 -2.39 1.29 -7.83
CA LEU A 70 -1.19 1.19 -6.99
C LEU A 70 -0.48 -0.16 -7.19
N SER A 71 -1.22 -1.25 -7.38
CA SER A 71 -0.67 -2.59 -7.55
C SER A 71 0.05 -2.79 -8.88
N LEU A 72 -0.30 -2.00 -9.91
CA LEU A 72 0.45 -1.97 -11.16
C LEU A 72 1.80 -1.30 -10.96
N LEU A 73 1.80 -0.07 -10.43
CA LEU A 73 3.03 0.67 -10.12
C LEU A 73 3.94 -0.11 -9.15
N GLY A 74 3.37 -0.72 -8.13
CA GLY A 74 4.11 -1.52 -7.16
C GLY A 74 4.69 -2.79 -7.76
N LEU A 75 3.99 -3.44 -8.70
CA LEU A 75 4.56 -4.56 -9.45
C LEU A 75 5.78 -4.11 -10.26
N ASP A 76 5.69 -2.99 -10.97
CA ASP A 76 6.79 -2.46 -11.77
C ASP A 76 7.98 -2.05 -10.89
N ALA A 77 7.72 -1.45 -9.73
CA ALA A 77 8.75 -1.11 -8.74
C ALA A 77 9.48 -2.35 -8.22
N ILE A 78 8.74 -3.39 -7.82
CA ILE A 78 9.32 -4.65 -7.33
C ILE A 78 10.12 -5.33 -8.44
N ARG A 79 9.56 -5.47 -9.65
CA ARG A 79 10.25 -6.12 -10.79
C ARG A 79 11.52 -5.36 -11.18
N SER A 80 11.46 -4.03 -11.24
CA SER A 80 12.64 -3.22 -11.59
C SER A 80 13.74 -3.34 -10.54
N SER A 81 13.37 -3.29 -9.26
CA SER A 81 14.32 -3.47 -8.16
C SER A 81 14.92 -4.89 -8.11
N ALA A 82 14.09 -5.91 -8.38
CA ALA A 82 14.53 -7.30 -8.57
C ALA A 82 15.54 -7.41 -9.71
N SER A 83 15.19 -6.96 -10.91
CA SER A 83 16.07 -7.02 -12.08
C SER A 83 17.39 -6.30 -11.84
N LEU A 84 17.36 -5.10 -11.25
CA LEU A 84 18.58 -4.33 -10.96
C LEU A 84 19.52 -5.09 -10.02
N ARG A 85 18.98 -5.67 -8.95
CA ARG A 85 19.78 -6.46 -7.99
C ARG A 85 20.36 -7.71 -8.63
N LEU A 86 19.54 -8.46 -9.36
CA LEU A 86 19.93 -9.71 -10.02
C LEU A 86 21.01 -9.47 -11.10
N LEU A 87 20.89 -8.41 -11.90
CA LEU A 87 21.92 -8.02 -12.87
C LEU A 87 23.21 -7.55 -12.18
N GLY A 88 23.10 -6.90 -11.01
CA GLY A 88 24.26 -6.58 -10.19
C GLY A 88 24.99 -7.80 -9.64
N GLU A 89 24.31 -8.94 -9.51
CA GLU A 89 24.89 -10.22 -9.08
C GLU A 89 25.51 -11.01 -10.26
N ASN A 90 24.82 -11.06 -11.41
CA ASN A 90 25.27 -11.77 -12.60
C ASN A 90 24.78 -11.09 -13.89
N LEU A 91 25.69 -10.43 -14.61
CA LEU A 91 25.40 -9.78 -15.89
C LEU A 91 25.26 -10.77 -17.06
N ASP A 92 25.80 -11.98 -16.92
CA ASP A 92 25.78 -13.01 -17.98
C ASP A 92 24.53 -13.91 -17.90
N ALA A 93 23.64 -13.65 -16.95
CA ALA A 93 22.40 -14.42 -16.80
C ALA A 93 21.52 -14.31 -18.05
N SER A 94 20.93 -15.44 -18.46
CA SER A 94 20.04 -15.45 -19.62
C SER A 94 18.72 -14.71 -19.32
N ALA A 95 18.08 -14.14 -20.35
CA ALA A 95 16.78 -13.49 -20.19
C ALA A 95 15.71 -14.41 -19.52
N LYS A 96 15.72 -15.70 -19.86
CA LYS A 96 14.81 -16.69 -19.29
C LYS A 96 15.06 -16.92 -17.80
N GLU A 97 16.32 -17.03 -17.40
CA GLU A 97 16.72 -17.16 -16.00
C GLU A 97 16.31 -15.91 -15.21
N MET A 98 16.59 -14.73 -15.76
CA MET A 98 16.21 -13.45 -15.18
C MET A 98 14.70 -13.35 -14.96
N ASP A 99 13.90 -13.65 -15.99
CA ASP A 99 12.44 -13.63 -15.87
C ASP A 99 11.93 -14.61 -14.80
N SER A 100 12.52 -15.81 -14.72
CA SER A 100 12.16 -16.79 -13.69
C SER A 100 12.51 -16.32 -12.27
N ARG A 101 13.68 -15.70 -12.07
CA ARG A 101 14.12 -15.18 -10.77
C ARG A 101 13.33 -13.92 -10.37
N VAL A 102 12.96 -13.08 -11.33
CA VAL A 102 12.08 -11.93 -11.07
C VAL A 102 10.67 -12.40 -10.73
N ASP A 103 10.14 -13.43 -11.41
CA ASP A 103 8.80 -13.96 -11.11
C ASP A 103 8.74 -14.68 -9.77
N SER A 104 9.81 -15.33 -9.32
CA SER A 104 9.86 -15.93 -7.97
C SER A 104 9.80 -14.89 -6.83
N LEU A 105 10.03 -13.61 -7.14
CA LEU A 105 9.94 -12.48 -6.21
C LEU A 105 8.64 -11.67 -6.39
N ALA A 106 8.28 -11.39 -7.63
CA ALA A 106 7.20 -10.45 -7.99
C ALA A 106 5.92 -11.15 -8.47
N GLY A 107 5.96 -12.47 -8.70
CA GLY A 107 4.85 -13.28 -9.18
C GLY A 107 3.69 -13.32 -8.20
N VAL A 108 2.51 -13.73 -8.68
CA VAL A 108 1.27 -13.72 -7.87
C VAL A 108 1.43 -14.60 -6.64
N SER A 109 2.00 -15.80 -6.79
CA SER A 109 2.22 -16.72 -5.68
C SER A 109 3.15 -16.13 -4.61
N ALA A 110 4.30 -15.59 -5.03
CA ALA A 110 5.28 -14.96 -4.13
C ALA A 110 4.67 -13.76 -3.39
N CYS A 111 4.01 -12.85 -4.10
CA CYS A 111 3.36 -11.69 -3.49
C CYS A 111 2.20 -12.10 -2.56
N ALA A 112 1.44 -13.14 -2.90
CA ALA A 112 0.36 -13.64 -2.06
C ALA A 112 0.91 -14.24 -0.74
N ALA A 113 1.98 -15.05 -0.83
CA ALA A 113 2.63 -15.63 0.33
C ALA A 113 3.24 -14.55 1.25
N ALA A 114 3.90 -13.54 0.68
CA ALA A 114 4.42 -12.40 1.43
C ALA A 114 3.29 -11.57 2.06
N GLY A 115 2.20 -11.31 1.32
CA GLY A 115 1.02 -10.63 1.84
C GLY A 115 0.33 -11.39 2.97
N MET A 116 0.28 -12.73 2.88
CA MET A 116 -0.22 -13.59 3.94
C MET A 116 0.64 -13.47 5.20
N SER A 117 1.96 -13.57 5.05
CA SER A 117 2.95 -13.50 6.14
C SER A 117 2.93 -12.14 6.85
N LEU A 118 2.69 -11.06 6.10
CA LEU A 118 2.53 -9.71 6.63
C LEU A 118 1.19 -9.53 7.40
N GLY A 119 0.24 -10.43 7.20
CA GLY A 119 -1.09 -10.41 7.82
C GLY A 119 -2.13 -9.59 7.06
N LEU A 120 -1.93 -9.33 5.76
CA LEU A 120 -2.82 -8.47 4.97
C LEU A 120 -4.25 -9.02 4.88
N HIS A 121 -4.46 -10.33 4.94
CA HIS A 121 -5.79 -10.96 4.96
C HIS A 121 -6.68 -10.44 6.10
N LYS A 122 -6.10 -9.98 7.21
CA LYS A 122 -6.84 -9.44 8.36
C LYS A 122 -7.16 -7.94 8.22
N LEU A 123 -6.42 -7.24 7.37
CA LEU A 123 -6.54 -5.79 7.16
C LEU A 123 -7.32 -5.45 5.89
N LEU A 124 -7.39 -6.39 4.95
CA LEU A 124 -7.98 -6.15 3.65
C LEU A 124 -9.47 -5.88 3.75
N ARG A 125 -9.87 -4.69 3.32
CA ARG A 125 -11.28 -4.32 3.22
C ARG A 125 -11.85 -4.88 1.93
N VAL A 126 -12.82 -5.77 2.06
CA VAL A 126 -13.44 -6.51 0.97
C VAL A 126 -14.96 -6.48 1.11
N SER A 127 -15.70 -6.66 0.00
CA SER A 127 -17.13 -6.93 0.09
C SER A 127 -17.40 -8.36 0.60
N PRO A 128 -18.61 -8.67 1.12
CA PRO A 128 -18.90 -9.97 1.73
C PRO A 128 -18.69 -11.20 0.84
N LYS A 129 -18.68 -11.03 -0.49
CA LYS A 129 -18.50 -12.11 -1.48
C LYS A 129 -17.05 -12.27 -1.94
N THR A 130 -16.15 -11.42 -1.47
CA THR A 130 -14.73 -11.44 -1.86
C THR A 130 -13.91 -12.02 -0.72
N ASP A 131 -13.13 -13.04 -1.02
CA ASP A 131 -12.19 -13.62 -0.06
C ASP A 131 -10.95 -12.71 0.08
N PRO A 132 -10.67 -12.15 1.27
CA PRO A 132 -9.47 -11.35 1.51
C PRO A 132 -8.18 -12.17 1.54
N ALA A 133 -8.27 -13.49 1.71
CA ALA A 133 -7.13 -14.42 1.69
C ALA A 133 -6.89 -15.04 0.31
N ALA A 134 -7.73 -14.76 -0.69
CA ALA A 134 -7.52 -15.22 -2.05
C ALA A 134 -6.15 -14.77 -2.58
N PRO A 135 -5.40 -15.61 -3.32
CA PRO A 135 -4.06 -15.25 -3.79
C PRO A 135 -4.02 -13.94 -4.60
N SER A 136 -5.02 -13.68 -5.43
CA SER A 136 -5.12 -12.43 -6.21
C SER A 136 -5.38 -11.19 -5.33
N SER A 137 -6.19 -11.33 -4.27
CA SER A 137 -6.45 -10.27 -3.29
C SER A 137 -5.17 -9.90 -2.54
N LEU A 138 -4.47 -10.91 -2.00
CA LEU A 138 -3.23 -10.72 -1.25
C LEU A 138 -2.10 -10.18 -2.12
N ALA A 139 -1.90 -10.75 -3.32
CA ALA A 139 -0.88 -10.27 -4.24
C ALA A 139 -1.14 -8.82 -4.68
N GLY A 140 -2.40 -8.48 -4.97
CA GLY A 140 -2.80 -7.13 -5.33
C GLY A 140 -2.55 -6.13 -4.21
N ALA A 141 -2.91 -6.48 -2.98
CA ALA A 141 -2.68 -5.64 -1.80
C ALA A 141 -1.20 -5.47 -1.47
N PHE A 142 -0.43 -6.56 -1.53
CA PHE A 142 1.01 -6.55 -1.29
C PHE A 142 1.71 -5.65 -2.30
N ARG A 143 1.44 -5.80 -3.59
CA ARG A 143 1.97 -4.89 -4.63
C ARG A 143 1.47 -3.46 -4.43
N GLY A 144 0.18 -3.30 -4.11
CA GLY A 144 -0.43 -2.01 -3.82
C GLY A 144 0.26 -1.26 -2.69
N LEU A 145 0.79 -1.96 -1.69
CA LEU A 145 1.55 -1.37 -0.60
C LEU A 145 2.83 -0.68 -1.10
N PHE A 146 3.61 -1.34 -1.96
CA PHE A 146 4.81 -0.75 -2.54
C PHE A 146 4.50 0.34 -3.56
N GLY A 147 3.39 0.21 -4.30
CA GLY A 147 2.88 1.30 -5.12
C GLY A 147 2.50 2.53 -4.29
N ALA A 148 1.88 2.33 -3.12
CA ALA A 148 1.56 3.41 -2.19
C ALA A 148 2.83 4.07 -1.65
N VAL A 149 3.86 3.30 -1.28
CA VAL A 149 5.17 3.84 -0.86
C VAL A 149 5.81 4.67 -1.98
N ALA A 150 5.76 4.20 -3.22
CA ALA A 150 6.32 4.94 -4.36
C ALA A 150 5.59 6.28 -4.60
N VAL A 151 4.26 6.31 -4.47
CA VAL A 151 3.47 7.53 -4.61
C VAL A 151 3.69 8.49 -3.44
N ASP A 152 3.73 7.96 -2.21
CA ASP A 152 3.89 8.76 -0.99
C ASP A 152 5.27 9.42 -0.94
N SER A 153 6.33 8.68 -1.29
CA SER A 153 7.71 9.21 -1.32
C SER A 153 8.07 9.96 -2.61
N GLY A 154 7.25 9.83 -3.66
CA GLY A 154 7.56 10.30 -5.02
C GLY A 154 8.72 9.58 -5.69
N LYS A 155 9.18 8.43 -5.17
CA LYS A 155 10.40 7.73 -5.63
C LYS A 155 10.20 6.22 -5.70
N ILE A 156 10.39 5.63 -6.88
CA ILE A 156 10.30 4.18 -7.09
C ILE A 156 11.37 3.42 -6.29
N ASP A 157 12.58 3.97 -6.20
CA ASP A 157 13.70 3.31 -5.49
C ASP A 157 13.44 3.14 -3.99
N VAL A 158 12.67 4.05 -3.38
CA VAL A 158 12.27 3.94 -1.97
C VAL A 158 11.38 2.71 -1.77
N ALA A 159 10.42 2.48 -2.67
CA ALA A 159 9.59 1.29 -2.63
C ALA A 159 10.40 -0.01 -2.79
N GLY A 160 11.39 -0.03 -3.70
CA GLY A 160 12.33 -1.14 -3.83
C GLY A 160 13.17 -1.39 -2.56
N GLY A 161 13.67 -0.33 -1.94
CA GLY A 161 14.41 -0.41 -0.67
C GLY A 161 13.57 -0.99 0.46
N VAL A 162 12.33 -0.54 0.60
CA VAL A 162 11.37 -1.08 1.59
C VAL A 162 11.07 -2.55 1.31
N PHE A 163 10.89 -2.93 0.04
CA PHE A 163 10.66 -4.31 -0.38
C PHE A 163 11.82 -5.23 0.06
N TRP A 164 13.06 -4.84 -0.20
CA TRP A 164 14.22 -5.65 0.17
C TRP A 164 14.46 -5.74 1.66
N LYS A 165 14.24 -4.65 2.40
CA LYS A 165 14.31 -4.66 3.86
C LYS A 165 13.32 -5.67 4.45
N LEU A 166 12.07 -5.64 3.97
CA LEU A 166 11.04 -6.59 4.42
C LEU A 166 11.41 -8.05 4.11
N HIS A 167 12.01 -8.32 2.94
CA HIS A 167 12.45 -9.67 2.57
C HIS A 167 13.63 -10.18 3.40
N ALA A 168 14.56 -9.29 3.77
CA ALA A 168 15.66 -9.62 4.66
C ALA A 168 15.15 -9.97 6.07
N ASP A 169 14.22 -9.16 6.60
CA ASP A 169 13.68 -9.33 7.95
C ASP A 169 12.77 -10.56 8.10
N GLN A 170 12.06 -10.96 7.03
CA GLN A 170 11.20 -12.15 7.05
C GLN A 170 11.92 -13.47 6.71
N GLY A 171 13.24 -13.44 6.50
CA GLY A 171 14.00 -14.66 6.20
C GLY A 171 13.65 -15.29 4.84
N PHE A 172 13.07 -14.54 3.90
CA PHE A 172 12.83 -15.00 2.52
C PHE A 172 14.14 -15.18 1.70
N ALA A 173 15.29 -15.06 2.35
CA ALA A 173 16.61 -15.31 1.79
C ALA A 173 16.93 -16.79 1.48
N ALA A 174 16.02 -17.74 1.71
CA ALA A 174 16.34 -19.17 1.63
C ALA A 174 15.66 -19.98 0.51
N ALA A 175 15.17 -19.35 -0.57
CA ALA A 175 14.65 -20.08 -1.74
C ALA A 175 15.33 -19.74 -3.08
N ALA A 176 16.18 -18.70 -3.12
CA ALA A 176 16.89 -18.30 -4.34
C ALA A 176 18.31 -18.89 -4.46
N ALA A 177 18.73 -19.74 -3.51
CA ALA A 177 20.08 -20.33 -3.46
C ALA A 177 20.13 -21.85 -3.78
N VAL A 178 19.03 -22.45 -4.22
CA VAL A 178 18.99 -23.86 -4.62
C VAL A 178 18.15 -24.02 -5.89
N VAL A 179 18.69 -23.61 -7.04
CA VAL A 179 18.62 -24.30 -8.34
C VAL A 179 19.87 -23.92 -9.11
#